data_AF-A0A948GC90-F1
#
_entry.id   AF-A0A948GC90-F1
#
_cell.length_a   1.000
_cell.length_b   1.000
_cell.length_c   1.000
_cell.angle_alpha   90.00
_cell.angle_beta   90.00
_cell.angle_gamma   90.00
#
_symmetry.space_group_name_H-M   'P 1'
#
loop_
_entity.id
_entity.type
_entity.pdbx_description
1 polymer ?
#
loop_
_entity_poly.entity_id
_entity_poly.type
_entity_poly.pdbx_seq_one_letter_code
_entity_poly.pdbx_strand_id
1 'polypeptide(L)'
;MTKKDNDQDEVFEYPKWHDCQWKREACNKVDCPLCGRILKHNEKMKLQGKDPDGMESALECVQDSFAETFMMLEEMAEKKGLDLEELSKEPDNWEEREKTDEHPLYKAMNQWTLNVYKFLEKVDDNGSLWLHTEAGKDLSWYHSMITAKVYRQLCSRWDIDNFDDWVDYDYIYTKGVIKEILRILYDAFDYLNSFGLPNHELNELNKFFAELQSLEKDILSI
;
A
#
# COMPACT_ATOMS: atom_id res chain seq x y z
N MET A 1 -35.92 -16.86 8.11
CA MET A 1 -35.24 -17.60 9.19
C MET A 1 -34.25 -16.65 9.84
N THR A 2 -34.31 -16.58 11.16
CA THR A 2 -33.52 -15.70 12.03
C THR A 2 -32.03 -16.00 11.98
N LYS A 3 -31.24 -14.92 12.09
CA LYS A 3 -29.79 -14.84 12.25
C LYS A 3 -29.15 -16.02 12.97
N LYS A 4 -28.03 -16.50 12.42
CA LYS A 4 -26.88 -16.86 13.24
C LYS A 4 -25.81 -15.81 12.97
N ASP A 5 -25.84 -14.78 13.81
CA ASP A 5 -24.65 -14.00 14.14
C ASP A 5 -23.66 -15.02 14.74
N ASN A 6 -22.72 -15.49 13.93
CA ASN A 6 -21.55 -16.20 14.39
C ASN A 6 -20.39 -15.21 14.33
N ASP A 7 -20.44 -14.20 15.21
CA ASP A 7 -19.29 -13.38 15.62
C ASP A 7 -18.31 -14.29 16.36
N GLN A 8 -17.65 -15.17 15.63
CA GLN A 8 -16.34 -15.64 15.99
C GLN A 8 -15.40 -14.96 15.02
N ASP A 9 -15.02 -13.73 15.38
CA ASP A 9 -13.75 -13.16 14.97
C ASP A 9 -12.66 -14.14 15.43
N GLU A 10 -12.41 -15.20 14.66
CA GLU A 10 -11.11 -15.84 14.69
C GLU A 10 -10.13 -14.73 14.36
N VAL A 11 -9.41 -14.27 15.38
CA VAL A 11 -8.30 -13.32 15.22
C VAL A 11 -7.27 -14.04 14.37
N PHE A 12 -7.43 -13.94 13.06
CA PHE A 12 -6.50 -14.52 12.12
C PHE A 12 -5.16 -13.83 12.36
N GLU A 13 -4.19 -14.59 12.87
CA GLU A 13 -2.87 -14.04 13.16
C GLU A 13 -2.14 -13.83 11.83
N TYR A 14 -2.08 -12.58 11.39
CA TYR A 14 -1.42 -12.20 10.16
C TYR A 14 0.08 -12.54 10.24
N PRO A 15 0.67 -13.13 9.19
CA PRO A 15 2.10 -13.35 9.15
C PRO A 15 2.83 -12.02 9.31
N LYS A 16 3.73 -11.92 10.30
CA LYS A 16 4.44 -10.66 10.61
C LYS A 16 5.20 -10.07 9.42
N TRP A 17 5.56 -10.88 8.42
CA TRP A 17 6.21 -10.40 7.21
C TRP A 17 5.29 -9.57 6.31
N HIS A 18 3.95 -9.71 6.43
CA HIS A 18 2.97 -8.98 5.64
C HIS A 18 3.06 -7.46 5.87
N ASP A 19 3.49 -7.05 7.07
CA ASP A 19 3.76 -5.65 7.40
C ASP A 19 4.90 -5.04 6.57
N CYS A 20 5.85 -5.85 6.11
CA CYS A 20 6.98 -5.38 5.32
C CYS A 20 6.57 -4.91 3.91
N GLN A 21 5.32 -5.14 3.50
CA GLN A 21 4.79 -4.64 2.23
C GLN A 21 4.41 -3.16 2.27
N TRP A 22 4.25 -2.58 3.46
CA TRP A 22 3.66 -1.25 3.60
C TRP A 22 4.35 -0.39 4.66
N LYS A 23 5.04 -0.97 5.65
CA LYS A 23 5.82 -0.20 6.63
C LYS A 23 7.03 0.44 5.98
N ARG A 24 7.31 1.70 6.33
CA ARG A 24 8.53 2.42 5.94
C ARG A 24 9.78 1.66 6.38
N GLU A 25 9.76 1.20 7.62
CA GLU A 25 10.83 0.39 8.19
C GLU A 25 10.45 -1.09 8.12
N ALA A 26 10.95 -1.76 7.08
CA ALA A 26 10.79 -3.19 6.93
C ALA A 26 11.64 -3.96 7.96
N CYS A 27 11.29 -5.23 8.23
CA CYS A 27 11.98 -6.00 9.28
C CYS A 27 13.43 -6.35 8.96
N ASN A 28 13.85 -6.26 7.69
CA ASN A 28 15.22 -6.53 7.21
C ASN A 28 15.77 -7.92 7.57
N LYS A 29 14.90 -8.89 7.86
CA LYS A 29 15.33 -10.25 8.18
C LYS A 29 15.52 -11.10 6.92
N VAL A 30 16.53 -11.96 6.93
CA VAL A 30 16.86 -12.87 5.82
C VAL A 30 15.78 -13.94 5.63
N ASP A 31 15.10 -14.34 6.70
CA ASP A 31 14.01 -15.32 6.69
C ASP A 31 12.64 -14.71 6.32
N CYS A 32 12.54 -13.39 6.23
CA CYS A 32 11.34 -12.72 5.73
C CYS A 32 11.22 -12.95 4.21
N PRO A 33 10.07 -13.44 3.70
CA PRO A 33 9.88 -13.67 2.26
C PRO A 33 10.11 -12.43 1.39
N LEU A 34 9.84 -11.24 1.92
CA LEU A 34 10.03 -9.98 1.19
C LEU A 34 11.45 -9.41 1.41
N CYS A 35 11.82 -9.13 2.66
CA CYS A 35 13.12 -8.53 2.95
C CYS A 35 14.28 -9.44 2.56
N GLY A 36 14.16 -10.75 2.78
CA GLY A 36 15.18 -11.72 2.39
C GLY A 36 15.40 -11.76 0.88
N ARG A 37 14.34 -11.61 0.07
CA ARG A 37 14.45 -11.52 -1.39
C ARG A 37 15.17 -10.22 -1.81
N ILE A 38 14.76 -9.09 -1.25
CA ILE A 38 15.40 -7.79 -1.52
C ILE A 38 16.89 -7.81 -1.14
N LEU A 39 17.24 -8.37 0.02
CA LEU A 39 18.63 -8.48 0.46
C LEU A 39 19.48 -9.32 -0.50
N LYS A 40 18.97 -10.47 -0.95
CA LYS A 40 19.65 -11.34 -1.94
C LYS A 40 19.83 -10.62 -3.28
N HIS A 41 18.82 -9.89 -3.74
CA HIS A 41 18.90 -9.10 -4.97
C HIS A 41 19.97 -8.01 -4.84
N ASN A 42 19.96 -7.27 -3.75
CA ASN A 42 20.94 -6.21 -3.51
C ASN A 42 22.37 -6.75 -3.43
N GLU A 43 22.57 -7.91 -2.82
CA GLU A 43 23.88 -8.59 -2.81
C GLU A 43 24.31 -9.00 -4.22
N LYS A 44 23.41 -9.59 -5.02
CA LYS A 44 23.66 -9.94 -6.44
C LYS A 44 24.08 -8.70 -7.25
N MET A 45 23.38 -7.58 -7.10
CA MET A 45 23.69 -6.34 -7.82
C MET A 45 25.06 -5.78 -7.42
N LYS A 46 25.37 -5.75 -6.12
CA LYS A 46 26.69 -5.33 -5.61
C LYS A 46 27.82 -6.20 -6.16
N LEU A 47 27.64 -7.53 -6.21
CA LEU A 47 28.62 -8.45 -6.77
C LEU A 47 28.85 -8.24 -8.28
N GLN A 48 27.83 -7.74 -8.99
CA GLN A 48 27.91 -7.38 -10.40
C GLN A 48 28.45 -5.97 -10.65
N GLY A 49 28.77 -5.21 -9.60
CA GLY A 49 29.18 -3.80 -9.70
C GLY A 49 28.06 -2.86 -10.12
N LYS A 50 26.80 -3.29 -10.00
CA LYS A 50 25.60 -2.48 -10.26
C LYS A 50 25.15 -1.78 -8.97
N ASP A 51 24.54 -0.61 -9.15
CA ASP A 51 23.87 0.11 -8.05
C ASP A 51 22.53 -0.57 -7.72
N PRO A 52 22.36 -1.17 -6.52
CA PRO A 52 21.10 -1.81 -6.13
C PRO A 52 19.91 -0.85 -6.11
N ASP A 53 20.17 0.44 -5.86
CA ASP A 53 19.14 1.47 -5.76
C ASP A 53 18.89 2.17 -7.11
N GLY A 54 19.60 1.75 -8.16
CA GLY A 54 19.43 2.24 -9.52
C GLY A 54 18.15 1.72 -10.19
N MET A 55 17.56 2.53 -11.07
CA MET A 55 16.34 2.19 -11.82
C MET A 55 16.47 0.86 -12.60
N GLU A 56 17.64 0.59 -13.19
CA GLU A 56 17.89 -0.65 -13.92
C GLU A 56 17.79 -1.88 -13.00
N SER A 57 18.44 -1.83 -11.84
CA SER A 57 18.38 -2.89 -10.82
C SER A 57 16.96 -3.09 -10.28
N ALA A 58 16.18 -2.01 -10.14
CA ALA A 58 14.78 -2.08 -9.73
C ALA A 58 13.91 -2.78 -10.78
N LEU A 59 14.07 -2.44 -12.06
CA LEU A 59 13.35 -3.10 -13.16
C LEU A 59 13.72 -4.58 -13.29
N GLU A 60 15.00 -4.93 -13.14
CA GLU A 60 15.46 -6.32 -13.09
C GLU A 60 14.81 -7.09 -11.93
N CYS A 61 14.72 -6.49 -10.74
CA CYS A 61 14.06 -7.10 -9.59
C CYS A 61 12.58 -7.40 -9.85
N VAL A 62 11.88 -6.47 -10.51
CA VAL A 62 10.47 -6.62 -10.88
C VAL A 62 10.30 -7.74 -11.90
N GLN A 63 11.13 -7.77 -12.93
CA GLN A 63 11.10 -8.81 -13.95
C GLN A 63 11.36 -10.21 -13.36
N ASP A 64 12.39 -10.34 -12.52
CA ASP A 64 12.72 -11.61 -11.84
C ASP A 64 11.53 -12.07 -10.96
N SER A 65 10.87 -11.13 -10.26
CA SER A 65 9.71 -11.45 -9.41
C SER A 65 8.49 -11.93 -10.20
N PHE A 66 8.22 -11.32 -11.37
CA PHE A 66 7.14 -11.79 -12.24
C PHE A 66 7.44 -13.17 -12.82
N ALA A 67 8.67 -13.39 -13.32
CA ALA A 67 9.07 -14.69 -13.86
C ALA A 67 8.93 -15.82 -12.84
N GLU A 68 9.40 -15.59 -11.59
CA GLU A 68 9.23 -16.55 -10.49
C GLU A 68 7.75 -16.83 -10.20
N THR A 69 6.92 -15.78 -10.17
CA THR A 69 5.48 -15.91 -9.92
C THR A 69 4.78 -16.72 -11.01
N PHE A 70 5.08 -16.45 -12.29
CA PHE A 70 4.52 -17.21 -13.41
C PHE A 70 4.91 -18.69 -13.33
N MET A 71 6.18 -19.00 -13.08
CA MET A 71 6.63 -20.38 -12.91
C MET A 71 5.89 -21.11 -11.77
N MET A 72 5.70 -20.44 -10.63
CA MET A 72 4.97 -21.02 -9.50
C MET A 72 3.49 -21.26 -9.82
N LEU A 73 2.86 -20.36 -10.60
CA LEU A 73 1.47 -20.52 -11.04
C LEU A 73 1.31 -21.70 -12.01
N GLU A 74 2.22 -21.85 -12.97
CA GLU A 74 2.26 -22.99 -13.89
C GLU A 74 2.39 -24.32 -13.14
N GLU A 75 3.36 -24.43 -12.22
CA GLU A 75 3.54 -25.64 -11.41
C GLU A 75 2.30 -25.96 -10.56
N MET A 76 1.66 -24.95 -9.98
CA MET A 76 0.43 -25.13 -9.21
C MET A 76 -0.76 -25.55 -10.07
N ALA A 77 -0.87 -24.99 -11.28
CA ALA A 77 -1.93 -25.35 -12.22
C ALA A 77 -1.78 -26.80 -12.70
N GLU A 78 -0.57 -27.20 -13.12
CA GLU A 78 -0.26 -28.58 -13.48
C GLU A 78 -0.58 -29.55 -12.34
N LYS A 79 -0.13 -29.23 -11.12
CA LYS A 79 -0.35 -30.08 -9.94
C LYS A 79 -1.84 -30.22 -9.58
N LYS A 80 -2.64 -29.19 -9.82
CA LYS A 80 -4.08 -29.19 -9.54
C LYS A 80 -4.93 -29.62 -10.74
N GLY A 81 -4.31 -29.91 -11.89
CA GLY A 81 -5.02 -30.22 -13.13
C GLY A 81 -5.90 -29.06 -13.61
N LEU A 82 -5.48 -27.81 -13.32
CA LEU A 82 -6.17 -26.60 -13.74
C LEU A 82 -5.63 -26.15 -15.09
N ASP A 83 -6.54 -25.75 -15.98
CA ASP A 83 -6.19 -25.10 -17.23
C ASP A 83 -6.05 -23.58 -16.99
N LEU A 84 -4.83 -23.05 -17.16
CA LEU A 84 -4.56 -21.63 -17.00
C LEU A 84 -5.24 -20.78 -18.09
N GLU A 85 -5.44 -21.30 -19.31
CA GLU A 85 -6.15 -20.57 -20.35
C GLU A 85 -7.63 -20.41 -19.98
N GLU A 86 -8.23 -21.44 -19.38
CA GLU A 86 -9.60 -21.37 -18.89
C GLU A 86 -9.77 -20.40 -17.72
N LEU A 87 -8.81 -20.39 -16.78
CA LEU A 87 -8.78 -19.44 -15.66
C LEU A 87 -8.46 -18.00 -16.07
N SER A 88 -7.81 -17.80 -17.22
CA SER A 88 -7.51 -16.47 -17.75
C SER A 88 -8.73 -15.75 -18.32
N LYS A 89 -9.85 -16.46 -18.51
CA LYS A 89 -11.10 -15.85 -18.97
C LYS A 89 -11.66 -14.99 -17.85
N GLU A 90 -11.94 -13.73 -18.18
CA GLU A 90 -12.58 -12.82 -17.24
C GLU A 90 -13.95 -13.38 -16.82
N PRO A 91 -14.31 -13.33 -15.52
CA PRO A 91 -15.66 -13.68 -15.08
C PRO A 91 -16.73 -12.89 -15.83
N ASP A 92 -17.92 -13.47 -16.01
CA ASP A 92 -19.05 -12.88 -16.74
C ASP A 92 -19.52 -11.50 -16.22
N ASN A 93 -19.05 -11.07 -15.04
CA ASN A 93 -19.34 -9.79 -14.37
C ASN A 93 -18.11 -8.88 -14.17
N TRP A 94 -16.96 -9.22 -14.74
CA TRP A 94 -15.73 -8.42 -14.57
C TRP A 94 -15.85 -7.03 -15.21
N GLU A 95 -16.55 -6.92 -16.33
CA GLU A 95 -16.84 -5.63 -16.99
C GLU A 95 -17.78 -4.73 -16.16
N GLU A 96 -18.54 -5.29 -15.21
CA GLU A 96 -19.42 -4.55 -14.30
C GLU A 96 -18.68 -3.97 -13.09
N ARG A 97 -17.38 -4.31 -12.93
CA ARG A 97 -16.54 -3.72 -11.90
C ARG A 97 -16.40 -2.23 -12.16
N GLU A 98 -16.94 -1.41 -11.25
CA GLU A 98 -16.64 0.02 -11.26
C GLU A 98 -15.12 0.13 -11.17
N LYS A 99 -14.55 0.70 -12.22
CA LYS A 99 -13.12 0.99 -12.31
C LYS A 99 -12.73 1.71 -11.05
N THR A 100 -11.95 1.06 -10.19
CA THR A 100 -11.65 1.60 -8.86
C THR A 100 -10.89 2.93 -8.95
N ASP A 101 -10.20 3.15 -10.06
CA ASP A 101 -9.58 4.43 -10.45
C ASP A 101 -10.59 5.54 -10.79
N GLU A 102 -11.83 5.18 -11.10
CA GLU A 102 -12.93 6.10 -11.32
C GLU A 102 -13.73 6.44 -10.05
N HIS A 103 -13.60 5.64 -8.99
CA HIS A 103 -14.32 5.82 -7.73
C HIS A 103 -14.03 7.20 -7.10
N PRO A 104 -15.05 7.98 -6.67
CA PRO A 104 -14.86 9.35 -6.20
C PRO A 104 -13.87 9.49 -5.03
N LEU A 105 -13.92 8.56 -4.07
CA LEU A 105 -13.01 8.57 -2.93
C LEU A 105 -11.56 8.31 -3.36
N TYR A 106 -11.33 7.39 -4.30
CA TYR A 106 -9.99 7.14 -4.80
C TYR A 106 -9.45 8.35 -5.57
N LYS A 107 -10.27 8.98 -6.41
CA LYS A 107 -9.89 10.22 -7.12
C LYS A 107 -9.49 11.33 -6.13
N ALA A 108 -10.25 11.51 -5.05
CA ALA A 108 -9.95 12.48 -4.01
C ALA A 108 -8.62 12.15 -3.30
N MET A 109 -8.42 10.89 -2.88
CA MET A 109 -7.19 10.44 -2.23
C MET A 109 -5.95 10.55 -3.14
N ASN A 110 -6.10 10.19 -4.42
CA ASN A 110 -5.04 10.31 -5.40
C ASN A 110 -4.66 11.78 -5.65
N GLN A 111 -5.66 12.67 -5.72
CA GLN A 111 -5.40 14.10 -5.84
C GLN A 111 -4.66 14.65 -4.61
N TRP A 112 -5.09 14.28 -3.40
CA TRP A 112 -4.41 14.62 -2.16
C TRP A 112 -2.94 14.15 -2.16
N THR A 113 -2.72 12.89 -2.56
CA THR A 113 -1.38 12.29 -2.66
C THR A 113 -0.48 13.06 -3.62
N LEU A 114 -0.98 13.37 -4.82
CA LEU A 114 -0.22 14.12 -5.83
C LEU A 114 0.11 15.54 -5.36
N ASN A 115 -0.78 16.16 -4.57
CA ASN A 115 -0.53 17.49 -4.01
C ASN A 115 0.56 17.44 -2.94
N VAL A 116 0.49 16.46 -2.03
CA VAL A 116 1.53 16.23 -1.01
C VAL A 116 2.87 15.93 -1.67
N TYR A 117 2.91 15.03 -2.66
CA TYR A 117 4.12 14.69 -3.42
C TYR A 117 4.79 15.94 -4.01
N LYS A 118 4.03 16.76 -4.77
CA LYS A 118 4.54 17.99 -5.39
C LYS A 118 5.01 19.02 -4.36
N PHE A 119 4.42 19.01 -3.17
CA PHE A 119 4.88 19.85 -2.07
C PHE A 119 6.21 19.35 -1.50
N LEU A 120 6.32 18.04 -1.24
CA LEU A 120 7.54 17.43 -0.72
C LEU A 120 8.72 17.60 -1.68
N GLU A 121 8.52 17.47 -3.01
CA GLU A 121 9.56 17.77 -4.00
C GLU A 121 10.09 19.20 -3.86
N LYS A 122 9.20 20.19 -3.74
CA LYS A 122 9.61 21.60 -3.58
C LYS A 122 10.34 21.85 -2.28
N VAL A 123 9.93 21.19 -1.20
CA VAL A 123 10.56 21.32 0.12
C VAL A 123 11.96 20.69 0.09
N ASP A 124 12.13 19.58 -0.62
CA ASP A 124 13.42 18.92 -0.81
C ASP A 124 14.36 19.79 -1.66
N ASP A 125 13.86 20.31 -2.78
CA ASP A 125 14.59 21.26 -3.64
C ASP A 125 15.06 22.51 -2.88
N ASN A 126 14.30 22.95 -1.87
CA ASN A 126 14.63 24.08 -1.01
C ASN A 126 15.59 23.71 0.15
N GLY A 127 15.94 22.43 0.32
CA GLY A 127 16.84 21.95 1.37
C GLY A 127 16.24 22.01 2.77
N SER A 128 14.91 21.90 2.91
CA SER A 128 14.24 21.99 4.20
C SER A 128 14.49 20.74 5.05
N LEU A 129 15.25 20.94 6.14
CA LEU A 129 15.78 19.85 6.98
C LEU A 129 14.72 18.99 7.68
N TRP A 130 13.49 19.48 7.82
CA TRP A 130 12.44 18.73 8.50
C TRP A 130 12.03 17.46 7.75
N LEU A 131 12.23 17.40 6.43
CA LEU A 131 12.00 16.18 5.64
C LEU A 131 12.83 14.99 6.14
N HIS A 132 13.98 15.26 6.76
CA HIS A 132 14.87 14.23 7.29
C HIS A 132 14.54 13.82 8.73
N THR A 133 13.55 14.45 9.37
CA THR A 133 13.01 13.99 10.65
C THR A 133 12.18 12.72 10.46
N GLU A 134 11.92 11.97 11.53
CA GLU A 134 11.06 10.77 11.42
C GLU A 134 9.64 11.10 10.96
N ALA A 135 9.06 12.21 11.43
CA ALA A 135 7.75 12.68 10.96
C ALA A 135 7.78 13.07 9.47
N GLY A 136 8.86 13.71 9.01
CA GLY A 136 9.04 14.03 7.58
C GLY A 136 9.14 12.78 6.72
N LYS A 137 9.91 11.78 7.16
CA LYS A 137 10.03 10.49 6.47
C LYS A 137 8.72 9.70 6.49
N ASP A 138 7.98 9.74 7.59
CA ASP A 138 6.66 9.10 7.70
C ASP A 138 5.67 9.76 6.73
N LEU A 139 5.58 11.09 6.69
CA LEU A 139 4.74 11.78 5.70
C LEU A 139 5.15 11.41 4.26
N SER A 140 6.45 11.45 3.96
CA SER A 140 7.00 11.12 2.63
C SER A 140 6.73 9.68 2.21
N TRP A 141 6.69 8.73 3.14
CA TRP A 141 6.36 7.35 2.82
C TRP A 141 4.84 7.12 2.75
N TYR A 142 4.12 7.57 3.77
CA TYR A 142 2.74 7.16 3.99
C TYR A 142 1.72 7.93 3.17
N HIS A 143 2.06 9.09 2.59
CA HIS A 143 1.14 9.85 1.74
C HIS A 143 0.70 9.07 0.49
N SER A 144 1.59 8.29 -0.13
CA SER A 144 1.24 7.44 -1.28
C SER A 144 0.67 6.10 -0.85
N MET A 145 1.17 5.54 0.26
CA MET A 145 0.71 4.26 0.79
C MET A 145 -0.77 4.27 1.20
N ILE A 146 -1.27 5.36 1.79
CA ILE A 146 -2.69 5.44 2.16
C ILE A 146 -3.59 5.30 0.93
N THR A 147 -3.22 5.93 -0.19
CA THR A 147 -4.00 5.86 -1.45
C THR A 147 -3.95 4.47 -2.07
N ALA A 148 -2.78 3.82 -2.06
CA ALA A 148 -2.67 2.44 -2.51
C ALA A 148 -3.54 1.47 -1.68
N LYS A 149 -3.61 1.69 -0.36
CA LYS A 149 -4.44 0.87 0.54
C LYS A 149 -5.94 1.19 0.41
N VAL A 150 -6.32 2.45 0.22
CA VAL A 150 -7.71 2.84 -0.10
C VAL A 150 -8.16 2.19 -1.40
N TYR A 151 -7.33 2.21 -2.46
CA TYR A 151 -7.62 1.50 -3.71
C TYR A 151 -7.86 0.01 -3.47
N ARG A 152 -6.94 -0.66 -2.75
CA ARG A 152 -7.08 -2.08 -2.43
C ARG A 152 -8.34 -2.37 -1.63
N GLN A 153 -8.70 -1.52 -0.66
CA GLN A 153 -9.90 -1.69 0.15
C GLN A 153 -11.18 -1.56 -0.68
N LEU A 154 -11.23 -0.61 -1.62
CA LEU A 154 -12.36 -0.44 -2.54
C LEU A 154 -12.50 -1.66 -3.46
N CYS A 155 -11.37 -2.16 -3.98
CA CYS A 155 -11.33 -3.41 -4.74
C CYS A 155 -11.90 -4.58 -3.93
N SER A 156 -11.40 -4.79 -2.71
CA SER A 156 -11.85 -5.87 -1.85
C SER A 156 -13.32 -5.73 -1.43
N ARG A 157 -13.82 -4.51 -1.22
CA ARG A 157 -15.24 -4.26 -0.95
C ARG A 157 -16.09 -4.70 -2.13
N TRP A 158 -15.73 -4.30 -3.35
CA TRP A 158 -16.44 -4.71 -4.55
C TRP A 158 -16.39 -6.24 -4.73
N ASP A 159 -15.23 -6.86 -4.51
CA ASP A 159 -15.09 -8.32 -4.61
C ASP A 159 -16.03 -9.04 -3.61
N ILE A 160 -16.13 -8.57 -2.36
CA ILE A 160 -17.05 -9.12 -1.35
C ILE A 160 -18.52 -8.93 -1.75
N ASP A 161 -18.88 -7.76 -2.27
CA ASP A 161 -20.27 -7.46 -2.61
C ASP A 161 -20.76 -8.26 -3.85
N ASN A 162 -19.84 -8.77 -4.68
CA ASN A 162 -20.15 -9.41 -5.96
C ASN A 162 -19.77 -10.91 -6.03
N PHE A 163 -18.97 -11.43 -5.11
CA PHE A 163 -18.56 -12.84 -5.08
C PHE A 163 -18.73 -13.46 -3.69
N ASP A 164 -19.53 -14.53 -3.62
CA ASP A 164 -19.93 -15.23 -2.37
C ASP A 164 -18.78 -15.96 -1.66
N ASP A 165 -17.67 -16.24 -2.36
CA ASP A 165 -16.58 -17.13 -1.90
C ASP A 165 -15.26 -16.41 -1.60
N TRP A 166 -15.20 -15.07 -1.69
CA TRP A 166 -13.96 -14.32 -1.49
C TRP A 166 -13.66 -14.01 -0.02
N VAL A 167 -12.40 -14.20 0.35
CA VAL A 167 -11.94 -14.27 1.73
C VAL A 167 -11.87 -12.87 2.37
N ASP A 168 -12.60 -12.68 3.48
CA ASP A 168 -12.57 -11.51 4.39
C ASP A 168 -11.16 -11.10 4.86
N TYR A 169 -10.17 -11.99 4.73
CA TYR A 169 -8.79 -11.83 5.18
C TYR A 169 -8.15 -10.51 4.70
N ASP A 170 -8.15 -10.29 3.39
CA ASP A 170 -7.42 -9.16 2.77
C ASP A 170 -8.12 -7.84 3.07
N TYR A 171 -9.46 -7.88 3.15
CA TYR A 171 -10.32 -6.75 3.51
C TYR A 171 -10.12 -6.33 4.98
N ILE A 172 -10.13 -7.28 5.92
CA ILE A 172 -9.93 -6.99 7.36
C ILE A 172 -8.51 -6.48 7.60
N TYR A 173 -7.50 -7.14 7.00
CA TYR A 173 -6.11 -6.72 7.14
C TYR A 173 -5.89 -5.30 6.62
N THR A 174 -6.33 -5.04 5.39
CA THR A 174 -6.13 -3.74 4.73
C THR A 174 -6.85 -2.62 5.50
N LYS A 175 -8.04 -2.89 6.07
CA LYS A 175 -8.72 -1.95 6.97
C LYS A 175 -7.92 -1.62 8.22
N GLY A 176 -7.25 -2.61 8.82
CA GLY A 176 -6.33 -2.40 9.93
C GLY A 176 -5.13 -1.55 9.53
N VAL A 177 -4.52 -1.85 8.38
CA VAL A 177 -3.39 -1.08 7.84
C VAL A 177 -3.77 0.37 7.56
N ILE A 178 -4.95 0.64 6.97
CA ILE A 178 -5.45 2.00 6.73
C ILE A 178 -5.51 2.80 8.03
N LYS A 179 -6.07 2.21 9.10
CA LYS A 179 -6.15 2.87 10.41
C LYS A 179 -4.76 3.17 10.99
N GLU A 180 -3.82 2.24 10.84
CA GLU A 180 -2.45 2.45 11.33
C GLU A 180 -1.73 3.54 10.53
N ILE A 181 -1.90 3.57 9.21
CA ILE A 181 -1.35 4.62 8.34
C ILE A 181 -1.93 5.99 8.69
N LEU A 182 -3.25 6.10 8.88
CA LEU A 182 -3.90 7.35 9.29
C LEU A 182 -3.34 7.84 10.63
N ARG A 183 -3.19 6.95 11.62
CA ARG A 183 -2.57 7.29 12.90
C ARG A 183 -1.15 7.83 12.71
N ILE A 184 -0.31 7.15 11.94
CA ILE A 184 1.08 7.57 11.67
C ILE A 184 1.11 8.95 10.98
N LEU A 185 0.25 9.17 9.99
CA LEU A 185 0.14 10.46 9.31
C LEU A 185 -0.28 11.57 10.27
N TYR A 186 -1.23 11.30 11.18
CA TYR A 186 -1.70 12.27 12.16
C TYR A 186 -0.60 12.63 13.15
N ASP A 187 0.09 11.62 13.68
CA ASP A 187 1.25 11.80 14.56
C ASP A 187 2.35 12.63 13.85
N ALA A 188 2.58 12.39 12.55
CA ALA A 188 3.53 13.16 11.74
C ALA A 188 3.09 14.62 11.55
N PHE A 189 1.83 14.87 11.21
CA PHE A 189 1.30 16.23 11.06
C PHE A 189 1.36 17.01 12.37
N ASP A 190 0.98 16.40 13.50
CA ASP A 190 1.02 17.02 14.82
C ASP A 190 2.45 17.40 15.22
N TYR A 191 3.41 16.49 14.99
CA TYR A 191 4.82 16.76 15.23
C TYR A 191 5.31 17.93 14.36
N LEU A 192 5.05 17.90 13.06
CA LEU A 192 5.52 18.91 12.11
C LEU A 192 4.92 20.30 12.40
N ASN A 193 3.66 20.35 12.84
CA ASN A 193 3.00 21.59 13.26
C ASN A 193 3.71 22.23 14.48
N SER A 194 4.29 21.40 15.36
CA SER A 194 5.05 21.86 16.53
C SER A 194 6.55 22.11 16.26
N PHE A 195 7.08 21.66 15.11
CA PHE A 195 8.51 21.65 14.81
C PHE A 195 9.12 23.04 14.53
N GLY A 196 8.29 24.06 14.26
CA GLY A 196 8.75 25.42 13.96
C GLY A 196 9.08 25.66 12.49
N LEU A 197 8.21 25.18 11.59
CA LEU A 197 8.38 25.31 10.14
C LEU A 197 8.20 26.75 9.63
N PRO A 198 8.78 27.11 8.47
CA PRO A 198 8.43 28.34 7.77
C PRO A 198 6.92 28.43 7.54
N ASN A 199 6.34 29.62 7.76
CA ASN A 199 4.87 29.83 7.69
C ASN A 199 4.23 29.31 6.40
N HIS A 200 4.90 29.41 5.26
CA HIS A 200 4.35 28.94 3.99
C HIS A 200 4.28 27.41 3.93
N GLU A 201 5.29 26.69 4.42
CA GLU A 201 5.28 25.22 4.51
C GLU A 201 4.26 24.74 5.53
N LEU A 202 4.20 25.41 6.69
CA LEU A 202 3.23 25.12 7.74
C LEU A 202 1.78 25.26 7.24
N ASN A 203 1.49 26.32 6.48
CA ASN A 203 0.16 26.55 5.92
C ASN A 203 -0.23 25.47 4.90
N GLU A 204 0.69 25.01 4.06
CA GLU A 204 0.40 23.93 3.11
C GLU A 204 0.18 22.59 3.83
N LEU A 205 1.02 22.25 4.82
CA LEU A 205 0.82 21.06 5.65
C LEU A 205 -0.54 21.06 6.36
N ASN A 206 -0.94 22.19 6.93
CA ASN A 206 -2.25 22.32 7.58
C ASN A 206 -3.41 22.13 6.60
N LYS A 207 -3.27 22.54 5.33
CA LYS A 207 -4.28 22.25 4.29
C LYS A 207 -4.34 20.75 4.01
N PHE A 208 -3.20 20.09 3.81
CA PHE A 208 -3.18 18.64 3.56
C PHE A 208 -3.75 17.85 4.73
N PHE A 209 -3.47 18.27 5.96
CA PHE A 209 -4.03 17.65 7.14
C PHE A 209 -5.56 17.79 7.19
N ALA A 210 -6.08 19.01 6.96
CA ALA A 210 -7.52 19.26 6.92
C ALA A 210 -8.22 18.48 5.79
N GLU A 211 -7.59 18.38 4.62
CA GLU A 211 -8.09 17.58 3.50
C GLU A 211 -8.16 16.10 3.87
N LEU A 212 -7.10 15.54 4.48
CA LEU A 212 -7.08 14.14 4.94
C LEU A 212 -8.16 13.87 6.01
N GLN A 213 -8.34 14.78 6.96
CA GLN A 213 -9.40 14.71 7.97
C GLN A 213 -10.80 14.72 7.34
N SER A 214 -10.99 15.49 6.28
CA SER A 214 -12.28 15.53 5.57
C SER A 214 -12.60 14.21 4.87
N LEU A 215 -11.58 13.44 4.46
CA LEU A 215 -11.71 12.15 3.79
C LEU A 215 -11.75 10.97 4.76
N GLU A 216 -11.29 11.13 6.00
CA GLU A 216 -11.12 10.05 6.98
C GLU A 216 -12.40 9.22 7.17
N LYS A 217 -13.55 9.89 7.34
CA LYS A 217 -14.83 9.21 7.56
C LYS A 217 -15.16 8.28 6.39
N ASP A 218 -14.97 8.76 5.16
CA ASP A 218 -15.29 8.00 3.96
C ASP A 218 -14.30 6.84 3.79
N ILE A 219 -13.00 7.06 4.04
CA ILE A 219 -11.95 6.02 4.06
C ILE A 219 -12.29 4.90 5.04
N LEU A 220 -12.69 5.23 6.26
CA LEU A 220 -12.99 4.24 7.30
C LEU A 220 -14.35 3.54 7.09
N SER A 221 -15.20 4.12 6.24
CA SER A 221 -16.53 3.58 5.91
C SER A 221 -16.52 2.55 4.78
N ILE A 222 -15.43 2.45 4.00
CA ILE A 222 -15.22 1.35 3.05
C ILE A 222 -15.30 0.03 3.81
#